data_AF-A0A959SYN9-F1
#
_entry.id   AF-A0A959SYN9-F1
#
_cell.length_a   1.000
_cell.length_b   1.000
_cell.length_c   1.000
_cell.angle_alpha   90.00
_cell.angle_beta   90.00
_cell.angle_gamma   90.00
#
_symmetry.space_group_name_H-M   'P 1'
#
loop_
_entity.id
_entity.type
_entity.pdbx_description
1 polymer ?
#
loop_
_entity_poly.entity_id
_entity_poly.type
_entity_poly.pdbx_seq_one_letter_code
_entity_poly.pdbx_strand_id
1 'polypeptide(L)'
;MTKITLQKVLFGLLLTTVFFTASAQDKEKEAKPVVKKSNVGISVNFHDFDTDSMFPREDSAYGFSAIFWKGITPHLDYSIRFNGIFPNQNRNNHLSKNFISPELEAAVHAKAFAEGKAKLNPFLTLGIGGGYYNKDLTPHIMSGKTNTWNAHAFGGVGLEFNIKSEVYLFAQANYRYSFSDNNLPHNMLYSFGITRSVTKVKKTPPPPPDRDMDGVIDAEDACPDVPGLVALKGCPDKDGDGIADKDDACPDQAGPASLNGCPDRDGDGIADKDDKCPDVKGLAKYQGCPIPDTDGDGINDEEDKCKTVP
;
A
#
# COMPACT_ATOMS: atom_id res chain seq x y z
N MET A 1 52.87 -12.03 5.86
CA MET A 1 52.11 -10.77 5.70
C MET A 1 52.59 -9.75 6.73
N THR A 2 53.22 -8.67 6.28
CA THR A 2 53.94 -7.68 7.09
C THR A 2 52.98 -6.65 7.71
N LYS A 3 53.24 -6.30 8.99
CA LYS A 3 52.48 -5.38 9.87
C LYS A 3 52.09 -4.01 9.26
N ILE A 4 52.62 -3.64 8.10
CA ILE A 4 52.47 -2.31 7.47
C ILE A 4 51.10 -2.15 6.78
N THR A 5 50.47 -3.25 6.37
CA THR A 5 49.17 -3.21 5.66
C THR A 5 48.00 -2.93 6.60
N LEU A 6 48.07 -3.43 7.84
CA LEU A 6 46.98 -3.26 8.84
C LEU A 6 46.85 -1.81 9.32
N GLN A 7 47.96 -1.08 9.42
CA GLN A 7 47.96 0.31 9.91
C GLN A 7 47.41 1.30 8.87
N LYS A 8 47.53 0.99 7.56
CA LYS A 8 46.97 1.81 6.47
C LYS A 8 45.47 1.57 6.26
N VAL A 9 44.99 0.35 6.49
CA VAL A 9 43.55 0.03 6.46
C VAL A 9 42.83 0.66 7.66
N LEU A 10 43.44 0.67 8.85
CA LEU A 10 42.87 1.30 10.04
C LEU A 10 42.77 2.83 9.91
N PHE A 11 43.76 3.48 9.28
CA PHE A 11 43.75 4.93 9.07
C PHE A 11 42.76 5.36 7.97
N GLY A 12 42.51 4.50 6.97
CA GLY A 12 41.47 4.70 5.96
C GLY A 12 40.06 4.56 6.51
N LEU A 13 39.81 3.58 7.39
CA LEU A 13 38.50 3.40 8.05
C LEU A 13 38.18 4.54 9.03
N LEU A 14 39.20 5.12 9.69
CA LEU A 14 39.01 6.22 10.64
C LEU A 14 38.71 7.56 9.95
N LEU A 15 39.13 7.77 8.70
CA LEU A 15 38.84 9.02 7.98
C LEU A 15 37.42 9.05 7.39
N THR A 16 36.85 7.89 7.06
CA THR A 16 35.46 7.78 6.56
C THR A 16 34.40 7.96 7.65
N THR A 17 34.74 7.69 8.92
CA THR A 17 33.82 7.89 10.04
C THR A 17 33.71 9.36 10.48
N VAL A 18 34.72 10.20 10.21
CA VAL A 18 34.71 11.62 10.60
C VAL A 18 33.96 12.50 9.58
N PHE A 19 33.90 12.13 8.30
CA PHE A 19 33.17 12.91 7.29
C PHE A 19 31.65 12.67 7.30
N PHE A 20 31.16 11.55 7.84
CA PHE A 20 29.73 11.27 7.90
C PHE A 20 29.02 11.83 9.14
N THR A 21 29.76 12.23 10.18
CA THR A 21 29.15 12.80 11.41
C THR A 21 28.82 14.29 11.30
N ALA A 22 29.30 15.00 10.26
CA ALA A 22 29.07 16.44 10.11
C ALA A 22 27.76 16.82 9.38
N SER A 23 27.04 15.85 8.79
CA SER A 23 25.90 16.16 7.90
C SER A 23 24.51 15.80 8.46
N ALA A 24 24.41 15.30 9.69
CA ALA A 24 23.16 14.79 10.24
C ALA A 24 22.80 15.47 11.57
N GLN A 25 22.64 16.79 11.55
CA GLN A 25 21.87 17.51 12.57
C GLN A 25 20.58 18.03 11.95
N ASP A 26 19.64 17.13 11.69
CA ASP A 26 18.23 17.50 11.56
C ASP A 26 17.44 16.85 12.69
N LYS A 27 16.80 17.70 13.50
CA LYS A 27 15.92 17.33 14.59
C LYS A 27 14.68 16.61 14.03
N GLU A 28 14.71 15.30 13.96
CA GLU A 28 13.53 14.51 13.58
C GLU A 28 12.79 14.05 14.85
N LYS A 29 11.54 14.49 14.99
CA LYS A 29 10.58 14.00 15.98
C LYS A 29 10.58 12.46 15.96
N GLU A 30 10.53 11.87 17.14
CA GLU A 30 10.67 10.43 17.39
C GLU A 30 9.57 9.61 16.67
N ALA A 31 9.79 9.32 15.39
CA ALA A 31 8.96 8.42 14.61
C ALA A 31 9.20 6.98 15.10
N LYS A 32 8.10 6.23 15.28
CA LYS A 32 8.15 4.82 15.72
C LYS A 32 9.15 4.03 14.87
N PRO A 33 9.93 3.11 15.48
CA PRO A 33 10.91 2.30 14.76
C PRO A 33 10.25 1.54 13.61
N VAL A 34 10.66 1.85 12.38
CA VAL A 34 10.19 1.18 11.17
C VAL A 34 10.98 -0.12 11.02
N VAL A 35 10.29 -1.22 10.76
CA VAL A 35 10.91 -2.52 10.47
C VAL A 35 10.67 -2.85 9.00
N LYS A 36 11.70 -3.34 8.32
CA LYS A 36 11.63 -3.73 6.91
C LYS A 36 10.53 -4.77 6.69
N LYS A 37 9.64 -4.48 5.74
CA LYS A 37 8.54 -5.38 5.38
C LYS A 37 9.08 -6.65 4.71
N SER A 38 8.23 -7.65 4.53
CA SER A 38 8.60 -8.85 3.76
C SER A 38 8.86 -8.44 2.31
N ASN A 39 10.07 -8.67 1.82
CA ASN A 39 10.48 -8.39 0.46
C ASN A 39 10.76 -9.69 -0.28
N VAL A 40 10.44 -9.71 -1.57
CA VAL A 40 10.93 -10.73 -2.50
C VAL A 40 11.83 -10.07 -3.53
N GLY A 41 12.82 -10.79 -4.02
CA GLY A 41 13.78 -10.21 -4.95
C GLY A 41 14.52 -11.23 -5.78
N ILE A 42 15.36 -10.70 -6.65
CA ILE A 42 16.26 -11.46 -7.50
C ILE A 42 17.65 -10.84 -7.49
N SER A 43 18.67 -11.65 -7.73
CA SER A 43 20.04 -11.14 -7.95
C SER A 43 20.77 -11.92 -9.02
N VAL A 44 21.77 -11.27 -9.60
CA VAL A 44 22.83 -11.88 -10.39
C VAL A 44 24.04 -12.07 -9.47
N ASN A 45 24.68 -13.22 -9.59
CA ASN A 45 25.76 -13.65 -8.73
C ASN A 45 27.00 -14.00 -9.53
N PHE A 46 28.16 -13.68 -8.98
CA PHE A 46 29.47 -14.02 -9.49
C PHE A 46 30.22 -14.78 -8.39
N HIS A 47 30.57 -16.03 -8.67
CA HIS A 47 31.34 -16.89 -7.78
C HIS A 47 32.80 -16.90 -8.25
N ASP A 48 33.66 -16.32 -7.43
CA ASP A 48 35.10 -16.34 -7.64
C ASP A 48 35.74 -17.30 -6.64
N PHE A 49 36.31 -18.38 -7.15
CA PHE A 49 36.90 -19.44 -6.33
C PHE A 49 38.41 -19.27 -6.11
N ASP A 50 39.00 -18.17 -6.59
CA ASP A 50 40.38 -17.80 -6.30
C ASP A 50 40.41 -16.57 -5.40
N THR A 51 40.67 -16.80 -4.11
CA THR A 51 40.55 -15.78 -3.08
C THR A 51 41.72 -14.79 -3.05
N ASP A 52 42.74 -14.96 -3.90
CA ASP A 52 43.90 -14.07 -3.98
C ASP A 52 43.68 -12.84 -4.88
N SER A 53 42.60 -12.81 -5.68
CA SER A 53 42.22 -11.66 -6.51
C SER A 53 41.00 -10.90 -5.99
N MET A 54 41.01 -9.56 -6.13
CA MET A 54 39.90 -8.68 -5.69
C MET A 54 38.70 -8.60 -6.64
N PHE A 55 38.81 -9.13 -7.87
CA PHE A 55 37.79 -8.98 -8.91
C PHE A 55 37.53 -10.30 -9.67
N PRO A 56 36.28 -10.57 -10.08
CA PRO A 56 35.92 -11.81 -10.78
C PRO A 56 36.69 -11.93 -12.11
N ARG A 57 37.25 -13.11 -12.34
CA ARG A 57 38.02 -13.47 -13.54
C ARG A 57 37.18 -14.23 -14.58
N GLU A 58 37.77 -14.49 -15.75
CA GLU A 58 37.16 -15.26 -16.84
C GLU A 58 36.77 -16.70 -16.48
N ASP A 59 37.24 -17.24 -15.35
CA ASP A 59 36.91 -18.58 -14.82
C ASP A 59 35.84 -18.56 -13.70
N SER A 60 35.25 -17.40 -13.40
CA SER A 60 34.16 -17.27 -12.42
C SER A 60 32.89 -17.97 -12.89
N ALA A 61 32.16 -18.60 -11.96
CA ALA A 61 30.83 -19.13 -12.25
C ALA A 61 29.76 -18.06 -12.05
N TYR A 62 28.69 -18.11 -12.85
CA TYR A 62 27.60 -17.14 -12.80
C TYR A 62 26.37 -17.78 -12.18
N GLY A 63 25.55 -16.99 -11.49
CA GLY A 63 24.33 -17.50 -10.88
C GLY A 63 23.22 -16.48 -10.83
N PHE A 64 22.01 -16.97 -10.56
CA PHE A 64 20.86 -16.15 -10.24
C PHE A 64 20.28 -16.60 -8.90
N SER A 65 19.75 -15.65 -8.12
CA SER A 65 19.01 -15.96 -6.90
C SER A 65 17.56 -15.54 -6.98
N ALA A 66 16.69 -16.33 -6.36
CA ALA A 66 15.44 -15.85 -5.80
C ALA A 66 15.63 -15.59 -4.30
N ILE A 67 15.13 -14.47 -3.80
CA ILE A 67 15.44 -13.97 -2.46
C ILE A 67 14.16 -13.64 -1.72
N PHE A 68 14.09 -14.07 -0.47
CA PHE A 68 13.14 -13.57 0.51
C PHE A 68 13.89 -12.83 1.60
N TRP A 69 13.52 -11.58 1.88
CA TRP A 69 14.11 -10.70 2.88
C TRP A 69 13.05 -10.21 3.84
N LYS A 70 13.32 -10.22 5.15
CA LYS A 70 12.36 -9.71 6.14
C LYS A 70 13.07 -9.10 7.35
N GLY A 71 12.62 -7.92 7.76
CA GLY A 71 13.09 -7.26 8.97
C GLY A 71 12.71 -8.02 10.24
N ILE A 72 13.67 -8.13 11.16
CA ILE A 72 13.48 -8.59 12.55
C ILE A 72 13.36 -7.36 13.45
N THR A 73 14.31 -6.43 13.32
CA THR A 73 14.36 -5.14 14.03
C THR A 73 14.67 -4.03 13.03
N PRO A 74 14.69 -2.75 13.43
CA PRO A 74 15.10 -1.66 12.54
C PRO A 74 16.54 -1.80 12.00
N HIS A 75 17.41 -2.55 12.69
CA HIS A 75 18.82 -2.74 12.34
C HIS A 75 19.14 -4.16 11.88
N LEU A 76 18.21 -5.10 12.01
CA LEU A 76 18.46 -6.52 11.73
C LEU A 76 17.39 -7.05 10.79
N ASP A 77 17.80 -7.62 9.67
CA ASP A 77 16.93 -8.41 8.82
C ASP A 77 17.51 -9.82 8.60
N TYR A 78 16.68 -10.74 8.12
CA TYR A 78 17.12 -12.06 7.70
C TYR A 78 16.74 -12.32 6.25
N SER A 79 17.47 -13.24 5.64
CA SER A 79 17.29 -13.63 4.25
C SER A 79 17.29 -15.13 4.06
N ILE A 80 16.46 -15.56 3.12
CA ILE A 80 16.55 -16.88 2.51
C ILE A 80 16.81 -16.66 1.02
N ARG A 81 17.89 -17.24 0.50
CA ARG A 81 18.25 -17.17 -0.92
C ARG A 81 18.26 -18.56 -1.51
N PHE A 82 17.56 -18.73 -2.64
CA PHE A 82 17.68 -19.91 -3.48
C PHE A 82 18.50 -19.54 -4.71
N ASN A 83 19.67 -20.14 -4.85
CA ASN A 83 20.65 -19.83 -5.87
C ASN A 83 20.68 -20.95 -6.91
N GLY A 84 20.71 -20.58 -8.18
CA GLY A 84 21.07 -21.46 -9.28
C GLY A 84 22.40 -21.02 -9.85
N ILE A 85 23.41 -21.88 -9.78
CA ILE A 85 24.77 -21.59 -10.27
C ILE A 85 24.99 -22.36 -11.58
N PHE A 86 25.55 -21.66 -12.56
CA PHE A 86 25.78 -22.14 -13.91
C PHE A 86 27.29 -22.17 -14.18
N PRO A 87 27.82 -23.27 -14.72
CA PRO A 87 29.20 -23.33 -15.17
C PRO A 87 29.52 -22.28 -16.21
N ASN A 88 30.72 -21.72 -16.13
CA ASN A 88 31.29 -20.92 -17.18
C ASN A 88 32.08 -21.85 -18.12
N GLN A 89 31.42 -22.42 -19.13
CA GLN A 89 32.09 -23.33 -20.06
C GLN A 89 31.79 -23.00 -21.52
N ASN A 90 32.84 -22.52 -22.19
CA ASN A 90 32.94 -22.42 -23.64
C ASN A 90 33.55 -23.74 -24.20
N ARG A 91 32.80 -24.85 -24.14
CA ARG A 91 33.19 -26.12 -24.79
C ARG A 91 32.07 -26.63 -25.69
N ASN A 92 32.29 -26.50 -26.99
CA ASN A 92 31.79 -27.34 -28.07
C ASN A 92 30.37 -27.92 -27.91
N ASN A 93 29.36 -27.13 -28.30
CA ASN A 93 28.06 -27.50 -28.93
C ASN A 93 27.26 -28.74 -28.47
N HIS A 94 27.58 -29.37 -27.35
CA HIS A 94 26.76 -30.41 -26.75
C HIS A 94 26.23 -29.89 -25.41
N LEU A 95 24.98 -29.40 -25.44
CA LEU A 95 24.15 -29.16 -24.28
C LEU A 95 23.99 -30.49 -23.51
N SER A 96 24.92 -30.78 -22.60
CA SER A 96 24.80 -31.93 -21.71
C SER A 96 23.67 -31.68 -20.72
N LYS A 97 22.78 -32.66 -20.60
CA LYS A 97 21.65 -32.69 -19.66
C LYS A 97 22.17 -32.51 -18.21
N ASN A 98 21.57 -31.56 -17.48
CA ASN A 98 21.78 -31.21 -16.06
C ASN A 98 22.98 -30.30 -15.76
N PHE A 99 22.80 -28.99 -15.97
CA PHE A 99 23.85 -27.95 -15.92
C PHE A 99 23.73 -26.99 -14.72
N ILE A 100 22.71 -27.13 -13.86
CA ILE A 100 22.43 -26.17 -12.78
C ILE A 100 22.80 -26.76 -11.43
N SER A 101 23.60 -26.05 -10.65
CA SER A 101 23.91 -26.37 -9.25
C SER A 101 23.00 -25.55 -8.33
N PRO A 102 21.94 -26.14 -7.76
CA PRO A 102 21.05 -25.44 -6.85
C PRO A 102 21.63 -25.34 -5.44
N GLU A 103 21.39 -24.22 -4.78
CA GLU A 103 21.85 -23.95 -3.42
C GLU A 103 20.79 -23.17 -2.65
N LEU A 104 20.72 -23.43 -1.35
CA LEU A 104 19.89 -22.70 -0.40
C LEU A 104 20.78 -22.05 0.66
N GLU A 105 20.59 -20.76 0.90
CA GLU A 105 21.32 -19.99 1.91
C GLU A 105 20.36 -19.27 2.85
N ALA A 106 20.67 -19.27 4.14
CA ALA A 106 20.01 -18.45 5.15
C ALA A 106 21.04 -17.50 5.77
N ALA A 107 20.67 -16.22 5.95
CA ALA A 107 21.57 -15.21 6.52
C ALA A 107 20.84 -14.21 7.40
N VAL A 108 21.58 -13.56 8.27
CA VAL A 108 21.18 -12.34 8.98
C VAL A 108 22.03 -11.18 8.49
N HIS A 109 21.44 -9.98 8.44
CA HIS A 109 22.15 -8.77 8.03
C HIS A 109 21.97 -7.67 9.06
N ALA A 110 23.09 -7.19 9.61
CA ALA A 110 23.15 -6.12 10.57
C ALA A 110 23.45 -4.80 9.84
N LYS A 111 22.49 -3.89 9.85
CA LYS A 111 22.51 -2.59 9.17
C LYS A 111 23.07 -1.48 10.03
N ALA A 112 23.91 -0.64 9.44
CA ALA A 112 24.51 0.51 10.12
C ALA A 112 23.45 1.55 10.57
N PHE A 113 22.44 1.79 9.73
CA PHE A 113 21.35 2.72 10.04
C PHE A 113 20.03 1.99 10.22
N ALA A 114 19.14 2.55 11.05
CA ALA A 114 17.79 2.02 11.18
C ALA A 114 17.03 2.14 9.85
N GLU A 115 16.17 1.18 9.57
CA GLU A 115 15.32 1.17 8.38
C GLU A 115 14.55 2.49 8.22
N GLY A 116 14.58 3.07 7.02
CA GLY A 116 13.93 4.35 6.71
C GLY A 116 14.71 5.61 7.12
N LYS A 117 15.80 5.51 7.89
CA LYS A 117 16.61 6.68 8.29
C LYS A 117 17.65 7.13 7.26
N ALA A 118 18.07 6.24 6.38
CA ALA A 118 19.04 6.55 5.32
C ALA A 118 18.64 5.87 4.00
N LYS A 119 18.89 6.54 2.87
CA LYS A 119 18.67 5.96 1.53
C LYS A 119 19.69 4.88 1.19
N LEU A 120 20.93 5.03 1.67
CA LEU A 120 22.00 4.04 1.53
C LEU A 120 22.28 3.46 2.90
N ASN A 121 22.24 2.13 3.02
CA ASN A 121 22.46 1.42 4.27
C ASN A 121 23.55 0.35 4.09
N PRO A 122 24.75 0.58 4.61
CA PRO A 122 25.76 -0.46 4.73
C PRO A 122 25.31 -1.55 5.71
N PHE A 123 25.60 -2.80 5.40
CA PHE A 123 25.30 -3.93 6.28
C PHE A 123 26.43 -4.95 6.33
N LEU A 124 26.53 -5.63 7.47
CA LEU A 124 27.30 -6.86 7.63
C LEU A 124 26.37 -8.04 7.48
N THR A 125 26.84 -9.11 6.82
CA THR A 125 26.06 -10.34 6.66
C THR A 125 26.79 -11.53 7.23
N LEU A 126 26.04 -12.43 7.85
CA LEU A 126 26.50 -13.72 8.34
C LEU A 126 25.44 -14.76 8.05
N GLY A 127 25.85 -15.92 7.53
CA GLY A 127 24.90 -16.95 7.16
C GLY A 127 25.53 -18.31 6.93
N ILE A 128 24.65 -19.25 6.59
CA ILE A 128 24.97 -20.63 6.28
C ILE A 128 24.20 -21.03 5.03
N GLY A 129 24.73 -22.01 4.32
CA GLY A 129 24.05 -22.57 3.17
C GLY A 129 24.58 -23.92 2.79
N GLY A 130 23.96 -24.48 1.76
CA GLY A 130 24.39 -25.71 1.16
C GLY A 130 23.65 -25.97 -0.12
N GLY A 131 24.25 -26.79 -0.97
CA GLY A 131 23.76 -27.03 -2.30
C GLY A 131 24.30 -28.30 -2.91
N TYR A 132 23.71 -28.65 -4.03
CA TYR A 132 24.19 -29.72 -4.89
C TYR A 132 25.04 -29.10 -5.99
N TYR A 133 26.31 -29.47 -6.04
CA TYR A 133 27.28 -28.92 -6.97
C TYR A 133 27.63 -29.97 -8.02
N ASN A 134 27.39 -29.64 -9.29
CA ASN A 134 27.75 -30.49 -10.41
C ASN A 134 29.25 -30.39 -10.67
N LYS A 135 29.91 -31.53 -10.91
CA LYS A 135 31.36 -31.64 -11.16
C LYS A 135 31.89 -30.69 -12.25
N ASP A 136 31.02 -30.27 -13.17
CA ASP A 136 31.37 -29.43 -14.31
C ASP A 136 31.26 -27.91 -14.02
N LEU A 137 30.86 -27.50 -12.79
CA LEU A 137 30.65 -26.10 -12.39
C LEU A 137 31.89 -25.21 -12.61
N THR A 138 33.07 -25.73 -12.27
CA THR A 138 34.36 -25.11 -12.59
C THR A 138 35.41 -26.23 -12.70
N PRO A 139 35.68 -26.73 -13.93
CA PRO A 139 36.57 -27.87 -14.14
C PRO A 139 38.02 -27.66 -13.67
N HIS A 140 38.42 -26.40 -13.47
CA HIS A 140 39.75 -26.01 -12.99
C HIS A 140 39.83 -25.81 -11.48
N ILE A 141 38.69 -25.84 -10.77
CA ILE A 141 38.63 -25.36 -9.38
C ILE A 141 37.96 -26.38 -8.44
N MET A 142 37.03 -27.20 -8.92
CA MET A 142 36.51 -28.31 -8.12
C MET A 142 37.40 -29.55 -8.26
N SER A 143 37.98 -29.99 -7.14
CA SER A 143 38.79 -31.22 -7.08
C SER A 143 37.96 -32.51 -7.19
N GLY A 144 36.63 -32.40 -7.28
CA GLY A 144 35.68 -33.51 -7.30
C GLY A 144 35.42 -34.05 -8.71
N LYS A 145 35.72 -35.33 -8.94
CA LYS A 145 35.39 -36.05 -10.19
C LYS A 145 33.89 -36.36 -10.34
N THR A 146 33.07 -36.09 -9.32
CA THR A 146 31.64 -36.44 -9.24
C THR A 146 30.82 -35.31 -8.61
N ASN A 147 29.53 -35.26 -8.93
CA ASN A 147 28.60 -34.33 -8.30
C ASN A 147 28.48 -34.59 -6.80
N THR A 148 28.32 -33.53 -6.00
CA THR A 148 28.43 -33.63 -4.54
C THR A 148 27.57 -32.61 -3.83
N TRP A 149 27.16 -32.97 -2.61
CA TRP A 149 26.53 -32.03 -1.68
C TRP A 149 27.60 -31.36 -0.84
N ASN A 150 27.51 -30.04 -0.71
CA ASN A 150 28.43 -29.27 0.11
C ASN A 150 27.66 -28.25 0.94
N ALA A 151 28.14 -28.03 2.16
CA ALA A 151 27.64 -27.03 3.09
C ALA A 151 28.74 -26.01 3.39
N HIS A 152 28.34 -24.76 3.56
CA HIS A 152 29.24 -23.64 3.79
C HIS A 152 28.66 -22.66 4.81
N ALA A 153 29.55 -21.97 5.51
CA ALA A 153 29.22 -20.75 6.24
C ALA A 153 29.77 -19.54 5.46
N PHE A 154 29.15 -18.38 5.62
CA PHE A 154 29.62 -17.18 4.95
C PHE A 154 29.48 -15.94 5.80
N GLY A 155 30.38 -15.00 5.54
CA GLY A 155 30.38 -13.67 6.14
C GLY A 155 30.79 -12.63 5.12
N GLY A 156 30.23 -11.44 5.21
CA GLY A 156 30.45 -10.43 4.19
C GLY A 156 29.95 -9.06 4.53
N VAL A 157 30.03 -8.19 3.54
CA VAL A 157 29.60 -6.80 3.59
C VAL A 157 28.65 -6.54 2.43
N GLY A 158 27.74 -5.59 2.61
CA GLY A 158 26.88 -5.15 1.54
C GLY A 158 26.40 -3.72 1.71
N LEU A 159 25.81 -3.23 0.63
CA LEU A 159 25.18 -1.93 0.53
C LEU A 159 23.75 -2.16 0.05
N GLU A 160 22.79 -1.56 0.74
CA GLU A 160 21.39 -1.52 0.33
C GLU A 160 21.01 -0.08 0.01
N PHE A 161 20.42 0.15 -1.17
CA PHE A 161 19.94 1.45 -1.61
C PHE A 161 18.42 1.44 -1.80
N ASN A 162 17.72 2.29 -1.06
CA ASN A 162 16.28 2.48 -1.15
C ASN A 162 15.93 3.53 -2.21
N ILE A 163 15.15 3.14 -3.23
CA ILE A 163 14.73 4.05 -4.32
C ILE A 163 13.37 4.69 -4.04
N LYS A 164 12.38 3.92 -3.60
CA LYS A 164 10.97 4.38 -3.43
C LYS A 164 10.24 3.70 -2.27
N SER A 165 10.84 3.60 -1.08
CA SER A 165 10.25 3.01 0.15
C SER A 165 9.68 1.57 0.05
N GLU A 166 9.75 0.96 -1.13
CA GLU A 166 9.22 -0.37 -1.46
C GLU A 166 10.17 -1.16 -2.35
N VAL A 167 11.14 -0.48 -2.99
CA VAL A 167 12.12 -1.08 -3.90
C VAL A 167 13.51 -0.77 -3.39
N TYR A 168 14.30 -1.82 -3.24
CA TYR A 168 15.65 -1.79 -2.70
C TYR A 168 16.59 -2.44 -3.71
N LEU A 169 17.63 -1.71 -4.11
CA LEU A 169 18.78 -2.30 -4.78
C LEU A 169 19.78 -2.74 -3.72
N PHE A 170 20.50 -3.82 -3.96
CA PHE A 170 21.59 -4.20 -3.08
C PHE A 170 22.78 -4.75 -3.85
N ALA A 171 23.96 -4.56 -3.27
CA ALA A 171 25.21 -5.17 -3.69
C ALA A 171 25.86 -5.78 -2.44
N GLN A 172 26.33 -7.02 -2.52
CA GLN A 172 27.01 -7.68 -1.41
C GLN A 172 28.20 -8.51 -1.89
N ALA A 173 29.21 -8.60 -1.04
CA ALA A 173 30.41 -9.43 -1.24
C ALA A 173 30.58 -10.32 -0.01
N ASN A 174 30.50 -11.63 -0.21
CA ASN A 174 30.56 -12.63 0.86
C ASN A 174 31.75 -13.55 0.65
N TYR A 175 32.58 -13.70 1.69
CA TYR A 175 33.52 -14.80 1.78
C TYR A 175 32.79 -16.04 2.29
N ARG A 176 32.91 -17.14 1.57
CA ARG A 176 32.23 -18.41 1.86
C ARG A 176 33.26 -19.48 2.22
N TYR A 177 33.15 -19.97 3.44
CA TYR A 177 33.93 -21.06 3.98
C TYR A 177 33.18 -22.38 3.77
N SER A 178 33.68 -23.20 2.84
CA SER A 178 33.22 -24.57 2.60
C SER A 178 33.64 -25.49 3.74
N PHE A 179 32.76 -26.37 4.19
CA PHE A 179 33.08 -27.39 5.22
C PHE A 179 33.66 -28.67 4.63
N SER A 180 33.74 -28.79 3.30
CA SER A 180 34.30 -29.96 2.62
C SER A 180 35.27 -29.51 1.54
N ASP A 181 36.51 -29.27 1.96
CA ASP A 181 37.60 -28.73 1.15
C ASP A 181 37.98 -29.64 -0.03
N ASN A 182 37.68 -30.93 0.06
CA ASN A 182 37.96 -31.90 -1.02
C ASN A 182 37.06 -31.72 -2.25
N ASN A 183 35.97 -30.96 -2.12
CA ASN A 183 34.88 -30.93 -3.11
C ASN A 183 34.56 -29.53 -3.61
N LEU A 184 34.59 -28.53 -2.72
CA LEU A 184 34.33 -27.13 -3.07
C LEU A 184 35.35 -26.26 -2.33
N PRO A 185 36.19 -25.48 -3.03
CA PRO A 185 37.09 -24.56 -2.37
C PRO A 185 36.30 -23.38 -1.78
N HIS A 186 36.92 -22.70 -0.84
CA HIS A 186 36.42 -21.42 -0.35
C HIS A 186 36.32 -20.43 -1.52
N ASN A 187 35.29 -19.59 -1.49
CA ASN A 187 35.02 -18.69 -2.59
C ASN A 187 34.44 -17.35 -2.15
N MET A 188 34.62 -16.34 -2.99
CA MET A 188 33.95 -15.06 -2.90
C MET A 188 32.67 -15.10 -3.73
N LEU A 189 31.57 -14.63 -3.16
CA LEU A 189 30.29 -14.45 -3.83
C LEU A 189 29.95 -12.96 -3.88
N TYR A 190 29.89 -12.43 -5.09
CA TYR A 190 29.42 -11.08 -5.35
C TYR A 190 27.99 -11.15 -5.88
N SER A 191 27.06 -10.45 -5.25
CA SER A 191 25.66 -10.42 -5.67
C SER A 191 25.20 -9.00 -5.89
N PHE A 192 24.52 -8.76 -7.01
CA PHE A 192 23.85 -7.51 -7.34
C PHE A 192 22.39 -7.80 -7.60
N GLY A 193 21.49 -7.16 -6.88
CA GLY A 193 20.09 -7.52 -6.93
C GLY A 193 19.13 -6.41 -6.59
N ILE A 194 17.85 -6.77 -6.72
CA ILE A 194 16.71 -5.91 -6.44
C ILE A 194 15.71 -6.70 -5.59
N THR A 195 15.19 -6.07 -4.54
CA THR A 195 14.09 -6.61 -3.75
C THR A 195 12.94 -5.61 -3.70
N ARG A 196 11.72 -6.14 -3.64
CA ARG A 196 10.48 -5.37 -3.54
C ARG A 196 9.63 -5.87 -2.38
N SER A 197 9.05 -4.94 -1.63
CA SER A 197 8.10 -5.22 -0.56
C SER A 197 6.84 -5.94 -1.09
N VAL A 198 6.58 -7.13 -0.58
CA VAL A 198 5.35 -7.92 -0.77
C VAL A 198 4.53 -7.82 0.50
N THR A 199 3.93 -6.66 0.72
CA THR A 199 2.83 -6.56 1.69
C THR A 199 1.56 -6.81 0.91
N LYS A 200 0.82 -7.87 1.24
CA LYS A 200 -0.54 -8.05 0.69
C LYS A 200 -1.30 -6.77 0.98
N VAL A 201 -1.67 -6.03 -0.06
CA VAL A 201 -2.79 -5.10 0.06
C VAL A 201 -3.94 -5.98 0.52
N LYS A 202 -4.40 -5.78 1.76
CA LYS A 202 -5.68 -6.33 2.19
C LYS A 202 -6.67 -5.68 1.23
N LYS A 203 -7.07 -6.39 0.15
CA LYS A 203 -8.15 -5.92 -0.71
C LYS A 203 -9.35 -5.82 0.23
N THR A 204 -9.68 -4.60 0.64
CA THR A 204 -10.98 -4.34 1.21
C THR A 204 -12.01 -4.81 0.18
N PRO A 205 -13.12 -5.45 0.62
CA PRO A 205 -14.26 -5.61 -0.27
C PRO A 205 -14.53 -4.26 -0.96
N PRO A 206 -14.95 -4.26 -2.24
CA PRO A 206 -15.41 -3.01 -2.83
C PRO A 206 -16.46 -2.41 -1.88
N PRO A 207 -16.42 -1.08 -1.65
CA PRO A 207 -17.47 -0.43 -0.89
C PRO A 207 -18.84 -0.81 -1.50
N PRO A 208 -19.90 -0.93 -0.69
CA PRO A 208 -21.24 -1.11 -1.21
C PRO A 208 -21.54 -0.03 -2.27
N PRO A 209 -22.35 -0.35 -3.30
CA PRO A 209 -22.75 0.64 -4.28
C PRO A 209 -23.54 1.77 -3.60
N ASP A 210 -23.24 2.97 -4.06
CA ASP A 210 -23.85 4.25 -3.72
C ASP A 210 -23.81 5.03 -5.04
N ARG A 211 -24.93 4.99 -5.77
CA ARG A 211 -25.01 5.33 -7.19
C ARG A 211 -25.08 6.83 -7.44
N ASP A 212 -25.77 7.54 -6.56
CA ASP A 212 -25.91 8.99 -6.62
C ASP A 212 -24.93 9.74 -5.70
N MET A 213 -24.17 9.00 -4.88
CA MET A 213 -23.05 9.50 -4.06
C MET A 213 -23.49 10.45 -2.96
N ASP A 214 -24.68 10.25 -2.39
CA ASP A 214 -25.19 11.08 -1.29
C ASP A 214 -24.75 10.60 0.10
N GLY A 215 -24.09 9.43 0.16
CA GLY A 215 -23.58 8.82 1.39
C GLY A 215 -24.52 7.81 2.04
N VAL A 216 -25.69 7.54 1.45
CA VAL A 216 -26.56 6.41 1.76
C VAL A 216 -26.32 5.31 0.72
N ILE A 217 -26.14 4.07 1.17
CA ILE A 217 -25.90 2.97 0.22
C ILE A 217 -27.19 2.64 -0.55
N ASP A 218 -27.09 2.19 -1.81
CA ASP A 218 -28.25 1.85 -2.67
C ASP A 218 -29.27 0.91 -1.98
N ALA A 219 -28.83 0.09 -1.02
CA ALA A 219 -29.68 -0.84 -0.28
C ALA A 219 -30.50 -0.18 0.85
N GLU A 220 -30.07 0.98 1.34
CA GLU A 220 -30.69 1.76 2.41
C GLU A 220 -31.32 3.07 1.89
N ASP A 221 -31.04 3.41 0.63
CA ASP A 221 -31.51 4.61 -0.05
C ASP A 221 -32.91 4.42 -0.64
N ALA A 222 -33.81 5.36 -0.34
CA ALA A 222 -35.17 5.42 -0.86
C ALA A 222 -35.25 6.11 -2.23
N CYS A 223 -34.20 6.83 -2.64
CA CYS A 223 -34.06 7.52 -3.91
C CYS A 223 -32.71 7.23 -4.60
N PRO A 224 -32.35 5.97 -4.93
CA PRO A 224 -30.99 5.55 -5.33
C PRO A 224 -30.38 6.15 -6.61
N ASP A 225 -31.10 7.03 -7.29
CA ASP A 225 -30.69 7.64 -8.55
C ASP A 225 -30.60 9.18 -8.44
N VAL A 226 -30.97 9.77 -7.28
CA VAL A 226 -31.07 11.21 -7.07
C VAL A 226 -30.53 11.58 -5.69
N PRO A 227 -29.41 12.33 -5.61
CA PRO A 227 -28.78 12.60 -4.32
C PRO A 227 -29.72 13.30 -3.35
N GLY A 228 -29.77 12.83 -2.11
CA GLY A 228 -30.65 13.40 -1.10
C GLY A 228 -30.05 13.50 0.29
N LEU A 229 -30.94 13.75 1.26
CA LEU A 229 -30.55 13.92 2.65
C LEU A 229 -30.57 12.58 3.37
N VAL A 230 -29.51 12.29 4.14
CA VAL A 230 -29.45 11.09 5.01
C VAL A 230 -30.65 11.03 5.96
N ALA A 231 -31.13 12.18 6.45
CA ALA A 231 -32.32 12.26 7.32
C ALA A 231 -33.60 11.76 6.64
N LEU A 232 -33.65 11.84 5.31
CA LEU A 232 -34.78 11.45 4.46
C LEU A 232 -34.50 10.16 3.68
N LYS A 233 -33.54 9.35 4.17
CA LYS A 233 -33.11 8.09 3.54
C LYS A 233 -32.65 8.29 2.09
N GLY A 234 -31.85 9.32 1.85
CA GLY A 234 -31.26 9.60 0.54
C GLY A 234 -32.20 10.27 -0.46
N CYS A 235 -33.37 10.72 -0.03
CA CYS A 235 -34.27 11.49 -0.88
C CYS A 235 -34.03 13.00 -0.80
N PRO A 236 -34.19 13.74 -1.92
CA PRO A 236 -34.12 15.20 -1.94
C PRO A 236 -35.33 15.81 -1.20
N ASP A 237 -35.10 17.03 -0.70
CA ASP A 237 -36.09 17.92 -0.09
C ASP A 237 -35.75 19.33 -0.59
N LYS A 238 -36.50 19.77 -1.59
CA LYS A 238 -36.16 20.93 -2.42
C LYS A 238 -36.51 22.25 -1.75
N ASP A 239 -37.58 22.29 -0.97
CA ASP A 239 -38.01 23.49 -0.24
C ASP A 239 -37.57 23.53 1.22
N GLY A 240 -37.07 22.41 1.75
CA GLY A 240 -36.46 22.31 3.06
C GLY A 240 -37.46 22.23 4.20
N ASP A 241 -38.70 21.78 3.95
CA ASP A 241 -39.73 21.64 4.98
C ASP A 241 -39.61 20.36 5.82
N GLY A 242 -38.69 19.47 5.44
CA GLY A 242 -38.41 18.20 6.11
C GLY A 242 -39.22 17.01 5.57
N ILE A 243 -39.94 17.18 4.46
CA ILE A 243 -40.64 16.13 3.72
C ILE A 243 -39.86 15.89 2.42
N ALA A 244 -39.65 14.62 2.07
CA ALA A 244 -38.97 14.30 0.82
C ALA A 244 -39.84 14.71 -0.38
N ASP A 245 -39.25 15.19 -1.47
CA ASP A 245 -39.96 15.64 -2.69
C ASP A 245 -40.97 14.60 -3.22
N LYS A 246 -40.67 13.31 -3.02
CA LYS A 246 -41.54 12.19 -3.45
C LYS A 246 -42.79 12.01 -2.56
N ASP A 247 -42.76 12.50 -1.33
CA ASP A 247 -43.82 12.41 -0.33
C ASP A 247 -44.49 13.78 -0.09
N ASP A 248 -43.97 14.85 -0.69
CA ASP A 248 -44.47 16.22 -0.59
C ASP A 248 -45.48 16.55 -1.71
N ALA A 249 -46.63 17.10 -1.33
CA ALA A 249 -47.68 17.51 -2.26
C ALA A 249 -47.41 18.88 -2.91
N CYS A 250 -46.49 19.68 -2.36
CA CYS A 250 -46.03 20.97 -2.86
C CYS A 250 -44.49 21.11 -2.83
N PRO A 251 -43.71 20.29 -3.59
CA PRO A 251 -42.23 20.20 -3.49
C PRO A 251 -41.41 21.47 -3.77
N ASP A 252 -42.07 22.57 -4.10
CA ASP A 252 -41.45 23.86 -4.42
C ASP A 252 -41.77 24.93 -3.35
N GLN A 253 -42.59 24.61 -2.34
CA GLN A 253 -43.15 25.56 -1.38
C GLN A 253 -43.31 24.91 -0.01
N ALA A 254 -42.42 25.28 0.91
CA ALA A 254 -42.41 24.70 2.23
C ALA A 254 -43.76 24.81 2.96
N GLY A 255 -44.22 23.70 3.53
CA GLY A 255 -45.46 23.64 4.27
C GLY A 255 -45.41 22.71 5.48
N PRO A 256 -46.43 22.74 6.35
CA PRO A 256 -46.49 21.82 7.46
C PRO A 256 -46.79 20.39 7.00
N ALA A 257 -46.22 19.41 7.70
CA ALA A 257 -46.53 17.99 7.49
C ALA A 257 -48.02 17.64 7.67
N SER A 258 -48.79 18.45 8.42
CA SER A 258 -50.25 18.28 8.55
C SER A 258 -50.99 18.50 7.22
N LEU A 259 -50.39 19.23 6.29
CA LEU A 259 -50.92 19.54 4.96
C LEU A 259 -50.10 18.88 3.84
N ASN A 260 -49.34 17.84 4.16
CA ASN A 260 -48.44 17.13 3.24
C ASN A 260 -47.47 18.08 2.51
N GLY A 261 -46.88 19.02 3.23
CA GLY A 261 -45.86 19.93 2.71
C GLY A 261 -46.40 21.14 1.95
N CYS A 262 -47.72 21.32 1.86
CA CYS A 262 -48.29 22.51 1.25
C CYS A 262 -48.48 23.67 2.23
N PRO A 263 -48.18 24.93 1.84
CA PRO A 263 -48.38 26.10 2.68
C PRO A 263 -49.86 26.36 2.97
N ASP A 264 -50.10 27.05 4.09
CA ASP A 264 -51.40 27.58 4.53
C ASP A 264 -51.13 29.00 5.06
N ARG A 265 -51.29 29.98 4.16
CA ARG A 265 -50.87 31.37 4.38
C ARG A 265 -51.74 32.10 5.39
N ASP A 266 -53.03 31.82 5.41
CA ASP A 266 -53.95 32.48 6.31
C ASP A 266 -54.16 31.71 7.63
N GLY A 267 -53.82 30.43 7.67
CA GLY A 267 -53.90 29.59 8.86
C GLY A 267 -55.33 29.15 9.17
N ASP A 268 -56.18 28.92 8.15
CA ASP A 268 -57.54 28.40 8.31
C ASP A 268 -57.60 26.85 8.32
N GLY A 269 -56.47 26.19 8.04
CA GLY A 269 -56.32 24.74 8.02
C GLY A 269 -56.55 24.10 6.65
N ILE A 270 -56.69 24.88 5.59
CA ILE A 270 -56.79 24.44 4.20
C ILE A 270 -55.50 24.89 3.49
N ALA A 271 -54.87 23.97 2.76
CA ALA A 271 -53.67 24.31 2.00
C ALA A 271 -53.99 25.34 0.90
N ASP A 272 -53.08 26.27 0.62
CA ASP A 272 -53.26 27.35 -0.38
C ASP A 272 -53.68 26.81 -1.77
N LYS A 273 -53.22 25.61 -2.13
CA LYS A 273 -53.57 24.94 -3.39
C LYS A 273 -55.04 24.49 -3.48
N ASP A 274 -55.67 24.28 -2.33
CA ASP A 274 -57.04 23.80 -2.15
C ASP A 274 -57.98 24.92 -1.64
N ASP A 275 -57.42 26.10 -1.34
CA ASP A 275 -58.11 27.29 -0.87
C ASP A 275 -58.41 28.28 -2.02
N LYS A 276 -59.67 28.72 -2.13
CA LYS A 276 -60.08 29.76 -3.09
C LYS A 276 -59.72 31.18 -2.66
N CYS A 277 -59.49 31.38 -1.37
CA CYS A 277 -59.21 32.66 -0.73
C CYS A 277 -57.94 32.57 0.17
N PRO A 278 -56.76 32.18 -0.35
CA PRO A 278 -55.54 31.83 0.43
C PRO A 278 -54.92 32.97 1.27
N ASP A 279 -55.51 34.16 1.25
CA ASP A 279 -55.08 35.33 2.00
C ASP A 279 -56.06 35.71 3.11
N VAL A 280 -57.22 35.04 3.20
CA VAL A 280 -58.34 35.44 4.05
C VAL A 280 -59.04 34.21 4.62
N LYS A 281 -58.83 34.00 5.93
CA LYS A 281 -59.38 32.87 6.67
C LYS A 281 -60.83 32.58 6.33
N GLY A 282 -61.12 31.35 5.94
CA GLY A 282 -62.46 30.88 5.69
C GLY A 282 -62.82 29.60 6.42
N LEU A 283 -63.80 28.91 5.83
CA LEU A 283 -64.27 27.62 6.31
C LEU A 283 -64.20 26.62 5.17
N ALA A 284 -63.92 25.36 5.49
CA ALA A 284 -63.92 24.26 4.53
C ALA A 284 -65.23 24.15 3.73
N LYS A 285 -66.37 24.51 4.34
CA LYS A 285 -67.69 24.55 3.67
C LYS A 285 -67.70 25.51 2.47
N TYR A 286 -66.92 26.59 2.51
CA TYR A 286 -66.81 27.60 1.45
C TYR A 286 -65.45 27.55 0.74
N GLN A 287 -64.74 26.42 0.82
CA GLN A 287 -63.46 26.21 0.15
C GLN A 287 -62.39 27.25 0.57
N GLY A 288 -62.34 27.54 1.87
CA GLY A 288 -61.38 28.48 2.48
C GLY A 288 -61.72 29.96 2.32
N CYS A 289 -62.90 30.28 1.76
CA CYS A 289 -63.40 31.65 1.77
C CYS A 289 -64.25 31.97 3.02
N PRO A 290 -64.32 33.25 3.43
CA PRO A 290 -65.28 33.73 4.41
C PRO A 290 -66.73 33.39 4.04
N ILE A 291 -67.61 33.42 5.04
CA ILE A 291 -69.04 33.29 4.80
C ILE A 291 -69.49 34.44 3.87
N PRO A 292 -70.19 34.16 2.76
CA PRO A 292 -70.66 35.20 1.85
C PRO A 292 -71.53 36.25 2.55
N ASP A 293 -71.29 37.52 2.24
CA ASP A 293 -72.07 38.70 2.62
C ASP A 293 -72.17 39.57 1.35
N THR A 294 -73.30 39.43 0.65
CA THR A 294 -73.46 39.92 -0.72
C THR A 294 -73.60 41.45 -0.80
N ASP A 295 -74.20 42.08 0.21
CA ASP A 295 -74.41 43.55 0.25
C ASP A 295 -73.49 44.29 1.24
N GLY A 296 -72.75 43.57 2.07
CA GLY A 296 -71.71 44.12 2.94
C GLY A 296 -72.27 44.85 4.15
N ASP A 297 -73.48 44.51 4.60
CA ASP A 297 -74.15 45.12 5.76
C ASP A 297 -73.63 44.56 7.11
N GLY A 298 -72.82 43.51 7.06
CA GLY A 298 -72.24 42.83 8.22
C GLY A 298 -73.07 41.64 8.72
N ILE A 299 -74.14 41.27 8.03
CA ILE A 299 -74.94 40.06 8.25
C ILE A 299 -74.64 39.08 7.10
N ASN A 300 -74.26 37.85 7.45
CA ASN A 300 -73.95 36.86 6.42
C ASN A 300 -75.20 36.43 5.62
N ASP A 301 -75.02 36.00 4.36
CA ASP A 301 -76.10 35.58 3.44
C ASP A 301 -76.98 34.43 3.97
N GLU A 302 -76.53 33.68 4.98
CA GLU A 302 -77.31 32.62 5.62
C GLU A 302 -78.23 33.14 6.73
N GLU A 303 -77.87 34.27 7.34
CA GLU A 303 -78.61 34.97 8.40
C GLU A 303 -79.38 36.20 7.89
N ASP A 304 -79.06 36.68 6.68
CA ASP A 304 -79.71 37.82 6.06
C ASP A 304 -81.00 37.43 5.30
N LYS A 305 -82.09 38.11 5.68
CA LYS A 305 -83.42 37.98 5.06
C LYS A 305 -83.49 38.70 3.71
N CYS A 306 -82.64 39.69 3.49
CA CYS A 306 -82.70 40.64 2.41
C CYS A 306 -81.39 40.74 1.62
N LYS A 307 -80.79 39.59 1.25
CA LYS A 307 -79.44 39.31 0.65
C LYS A 307 -78.79 40.28 -0.36
N THR A 308 -79.47 41.33 -0.80
CA THR A 308 -79.00 42.27 -1.83
C THR A 308 -79.30 43.72 -1.42
N VAL A 309 -79.68 43.95 -0.16
CA VAL A 309 -80.18 45.23 0.36
C VAL A 309 -79.48 45.50 1.70
N PRO A 310 -78.58 46.49 1.75
CA PRO A 310 -77.85 46.84 2.97
C PRO A 310 -78.70 47.47 4.08
#